data_AF-U2AN06-F1
#
_entry.id   AF-U2AN06-F1
#
_cell.length_a   1.000
_cell.length_b   1.000
_cell.length_c   1.000
_cell.angle_alpha   90.00
_cell.angle_beta   90.00
_cell.angle_gamma   90.00
#
_symmetry.space_group_name_H-M   'P 1'
#
loop_
_entity.id
_entity.type
_entity.pdbx_description
1 polymer ?
#
loop_
_entity_poly.entity_id
_entity_poly.type
_entity_poly.pdbx_seq_one_letter_code
_entity_poly.pdbx_strand_id
1 'polypeptide(L)'
;MVRYQTPIMGAFDPIIVTDADTTARQLHPGKCKYVPETYIINKEYIAYQDCDTIRRLVTADLASFKREGGFAIDKNGVYYKGNLICTDTIGFKILTYKHNHGDYNNHDYLWRTDKKIFFGKEELSLADPATFEPIGEAWGRYFKDKNNLYYYDQKVEGADISSLNVERRFFEDFIYDKNHIYYQGKPLMYQGESVEQLSGLLFKTTKEVLQADFSGEEEVIFTPITGDFDIPTLRGLSFNFMIDKHHLYLVEESSYCQMPTTKLDLSKVKAYERYIYDGRYLYRGEQKVREYDPATFGIFQCSYDLYQYDKHGIYAWEKKLPFKIKRTPVYGKNLFSVGDYIIYENQLYITKEYSLWHDPYIKGLTQEQVQLLKQGKHVHRSHQGKALFVQESYDSEYYKADNQLYYMEKPVQGVDMATFDPYFAPNFYRDKNHVYLCQDGVHVVKGYDNSTLQPVFGDFLMDKDYLYYKTQRLFKSKEVSLLAIYQGAAYEHKLPDFYLFKNAEGYWSVCPEKMTEYEFDDKGDFYYYTQYFVNVEFLGTEFKEIRQSKD
;
A
#
# COMPACT_ATOMS: atom_id res chain seq x y z
N MET A 1 -16.80 38.84 -16.59
CA MET A 1 -16.23 39.57 -15.43
C MET A 1 -16.83 38.98 -14.16
N VAL A 2 -16.27 37.87 -13.69
CA VAL A 2 -16.61 37.36 -12.36
C VAL A 2 -15.67 38.06 -11.39
N ARG A 3 -16.19 39.02 -10.62
CA ARG A 3 -15.47 39.60 -9.49
C ARG A 3 -15.41 38.51 -8.42
N TYR A 4 -14.34 37.73 -8.40
CA TYR A 4 -13.99 37.00 -7.19
C TYR A 4 -13.62 38.05 -6.15
N GLN A 5 -14.38 38.10 -5.06
CA GLN A 5 -13.94 38.82 -3.87
C GLN A 5 -12.60 38.19 -3.49
N THR A 6 -11.51 38.93 -3.70
CA THR A 6 -10.28 38.75 -2.93
C THR A 6 -10.72 38.53 -1.48
N PRO A 7 -10.35 37.42 -0.81
CA PRO A 7 -10.47 37.39 0.62
C PRO A 7 -9.67 38.60 1.09
N ILE A 8 -10.36 39.58 1.67
CA ILE A 8 -9.72 40.71 2.31
C ILE A 8 -8.80 40.04 3.34
N MET A 9 -7.49 40.15 3.12
CA MET A 9 -6.46 39.77 4.09
C MET A 9 -6.66 40.68 5.30
N GLY A 10 -7.59 40.33 6.17
CA GLY A 10 -7.80 41.03 7.43
C GLY A 10 -6.69 40.62 8.38
N ALA A 11 -6.07 41.60 9.04
CA ALA A 11 -5.33 41.49 10.29
C ALA A 11 -4.82 40.06 10.56
N PHE A 12 -3.75 39.63 9.89
CA PHE A 12 -2.92 38.55 10.45
C PHE A 12 -2.34 39.06 11.79
N ASP A 13 -1.62 38.27 12.58
CA ASP A 13 -0.75 38.81 13.63
C ASP A 13 0.71 38.71 13.16
N PRO A 14 1.66 39.44 13.77
CA PRO A 14 3.02 39.34 13.35
C PRO A 14 3.57 37.94 13.54
N ILE A 15 3.93 37.28 12.43
CA ILE A 15 4.85 36.15 12.40
C ILE A 15 6.22 36.63 12.91
N ILE A 16 6.31 36.78 14.22
CA ILE A 16 7.57 36.61 14.94
C ILE A 16 7.75 35.11 15.08
N VAL A 17 8.90 34.63 14.61
CA VAL A 17 9.36 33.25 14.71
C VAL A 17 9.62 32.94 16.19
N THR A 18 8.61 32.89 17.05
CA THR A 18 8.72 32.24 18.37
C THR A 18 7.42 31.61 18.86
N ASP A 19 6.24 32.21 18.69
CA ASP A 19 5.12 31.82 19.56
C ASP A 19 3.79 31.61 18.86
N ALA A 20 3.18 30.52 19.26
CA ALA A 20 1.86 30.06 18.88
C ALA A 20 0.76 30.81 19.66
N ASP A 21 -0.27 31.17 18.91
CA ASP A 21 -1.70 31.13 19.26
C ASP A 21 -2.28 32.17 20.24
N THR A 22 -3.33 32.89 19.81
CA THR A 22 -4.74 32.68 20.25
C THR A 22 -5.64 33.90 19.97
N THR A 23 -6.19 34.05 18.76
CA THR A 23 -7.50 34.71 18.50
C THR A 23 -7.92 34.60 17.01
N ALA A 24 -8.04 33.38 16.47
CA ALA A 24 -8.75 33.19 15.21
C ALA A 24 -10.24 32.96 15.50
N ARG A 25 -11.01 34.06 15.56
CA ARG A 25 -12.48 33.97 15.62
C ARG A 25 -13.03 33.40 14.31
N GLN A 26 -13.68 32.26 14.44
CA GLN A 26 -14.70 31.68 13.54
C GLN A 26 -14.39 31.71 12.04
N LEU A 27 -13.73 30.65 11.57
CA LEU A 27 -14.10 30.04 10.29
C LEU A 27 -14.87 28.75 10.63
N HIS A 28 -15.92 28.51 9.85
CA HIS A 28 -17.04 27.59 10.10
C HIS A 28 -16.70 26.20 10.68
N PRO A 29 -17.64 25.55 11.40
CA PRO A 29 -17.44 24.21 11.93
C PRO A 29 -17.32 23.20 10.77
N GLY A 30 -16.12 22.66 10.56
CA GLY A 30 -15.92 21.47 9.73
C GLY A 30 -14.69 21.38 8.82
N LYS A 31 -13.74 22.34 8.77
CA LYS A 31 -12.52 22.25 7.93
C LYS A 31 -11.28 22.95 8.55
N CYS A 32 -10.09 22.43 8.23
CA CYS A 32 -8.79 22.84 8.78
C CYS A 32 -8.36 24.28 8.41
N LYS A 33 -7.66 24.95 9.32
CA LYS A 33 -6.95 26.23 9.10
C LYS A 33 -5.60 26.03 8.39
N TYR A 34 -4.83 25.01 8.76
CA TYR A 34 -3.58 24.63 8.09
C TYR A 34 -3.74 23.27 7.39
N VAL A 35 -2.76 22.91 6.56
CA VAL A 35 -2.69 21.55 6.00
C VAL A 35 -2.52 20.55 7.17
N PRO A 36 -3.26 19.42 7.19
CA PRO A 36 -3.17 18.45 8.27
C PRO A 36 -1.74 17.94 8.51
N GLU A 37 -1.31 17.96 9.78
CA GLU A 37 -0.13 17.30 10.36
C GLU A 37 1.18 17.37 9.54
N THR A 38 1.87 18.51 9.55
CA THR A 38 3.16 18.69 8.83
C THR A 38 4.26 19.34 9.66
N TYR A 39 5.52 19.06 9.31
CA TYR A 39 6.71 19.74 9.83
C TYR A 39 7.37 20.57 8.74
N ILE A 40 7.37 21.90 8.92
CA ILE A 40 8.12 22.85 8.12
C ILE A 40 9.53 22.96 8.67
N ILE A 41 10.52 22.67 7.85
CA ILE A 41 11.94 22.71 8.22
C ILE A 41 12.56 23.98 7.62
N ASN A 42 13.09 24.83 8.48
CA ASN A 42 13.88 26.00 8.09
C ASN A 42 15.32 25.85 8.59
N LYS A 43 16.23 26.71 8.10
CA LYS A 43 17.66 26.66 8.46
C LYS A 43 17.94 26.75 9.97
N GLU A 44 17.06 27.42 10.70
CA GLU A 44 17.28 27.76 12.11
C GLU A 44 16.20 27.18 13.05
N TYR A 45 15.09 26.67 12.51
CA TYR A 45 13.98 26.18 13.31
C TYR A 45 13.11 25.18 12.55
N ILE A 46 12.32 24.40 13.28
CA ILE A 46 11.26 23.56 12.74
C ILE A 46 9.93 24.02 13.32
N ALA A 47 8.88 24.00 12.50
CA ALA A 47 7.52 24.28 12.93
C ALA A 47 6.61 23.10 12.60
N TYR A 48 5.96 22.52 13.62
CA TYR A 48 4.86 21.58 13.44
C TYR A 48 3.55 22.36 13.22
N GLN A 49 2.68 21.90 12.31
CA GLN A 49 1.35 22.44 12.06
C GLN A 49 0.30 21.32 12.07
N ASP A 50 -0.83 21.53 12.75
CA ASP A 50 -2.01 20.67 12.67
C ASP A 50 -3.20 21.32 11.96
N CYS A 51 -4.28 20.55 11.79
CA CYS A 51 -5.48 20.96 11.07
C CYS A 51 -6.10 22.27 11.61
N ASP A 52 -6.31 22.41 12.92
CA ASP A 52 -7.26 23.42 13.43
C ASP A 52 -6.59 24.72 13.93
N THR A 53 -5.55 24.66 14.76
CA THR A 53 -4.97 25.88 15.37
C THR A 53 -3.50 25.81 15.77
N ILE A 54 -2.90 24.62 15.86
CA ILE A 54 -1.61 24.46 16.52
C ILE A 54 -0.48 24.61 15.51
N ARG A 55 0.31 25.68 15.66
CA ARG A 55 1.66 25.78 15.10
C ARG A 55 2.66 25.78 16.25
N ARG A 56 3.52 24.78 16.37
CA ARG A 56 4.53 24.71 17.44
C ARG A 56 5.92 24.82 16.87
N LEU A 57 6.74 25.73 17.41
CA LEU A 57 8.17 25.63 17.19
C LEU A 57 8.69 24.39 17.89
N VAL A 58 9.37 23.57 17.12
CA VAL A 58 10.01 22.35 17.58
C VAL A 58 11.47 22.69 17.80
N THR A 59 11.88 22.67 19.06
CA THR A 59 13.30 22.73 19.41
C THR A 59 13.87 21.35 19.15
N ALA A 60 14.44 21.16 17.96
CA ALA A 60 15.04 19.92 17.51
C ALA A 60 16.49 20.14 17.10
N ASP A 61 17.27 19.08 17.19
CA ASP A 61 18.61 19.04 16.63
C ASP A 61 18.53 18.92 15.11
N LEU A 62 18.62 20.05 14.42
CA LEU A 62 18.50 20.14 12.95
C LEU A 62 19.48 19.21 12.21
N ALA A 63 20.65 18.93 12.81
CA ALA A 63 21.66 18.08 12.20
C ALA A 63 21.24 16.60 12.15
N SER A 64 20.44 16.13 13.11
CA SER A 64 19.94 14.75 13.18
C SER A 64 18.45 14.61 12.87
N PHE A 65 17.76 15.73 12.63
CA PHE A 65 16.32 15.75 12.37
C PHE A 65 15.95 15.08 11.05
N LYS A 66 14.97 14.18 11.10
CA LYS A 66 14.35 13.57 9.92
C LYS A 66 12.84 13.35 10.15
N ARG A 67 12.07 13.31 9.07
CA ARG A 67 10.62 13.06 9.08
C ARG A 67 10.35 11.61 8.68
N GLU A 68 9.35 10.98 9.30
CA GLU A 68 9.00 9.59 9.03
C GLU A 68 7.51 9.34 9.33
N GLY A 69 6.68 9.12 8.29
CA GLY A 69 5.27 8.69 8.45
C GLY A 69 4.40 9.54 9.37
N GLY A 70 4.49 10.88 9.29
CA GLY A 70 3.77 11.81 10.18
C GLY A 70 4.49 12.12 11.50
N PHE A 71 5.57 11.40 11.80
CA PHE A 71 6.48 11.69 12.89
C PHE A 71 7.65 12.54 12.41
N ALA A 72 8.37 13.09 13.38
CA ALA A 72 9.75 13.48 13.17
C ALA A 72 10.62 12.92 14.29
N ILE A 73 11.92 12.75 14.03
CA ILE A 73 12.86 12.14 14.97
C ILE A 73 14.20 12.85 14.87
N ASP A 74 14.87 13.03 16.02
CA ASP A 74 16.23 13.56 16.11
C ASP A 74 17.05 12.76 17.16
N LYS A 75 18.24 13.23 17.52
CA LYS A 75 19.06 12.57 18.56
C LYS A 75 18.47 12.63 19.97
N ASN A 76 17.52 13.53 20.22
CA ASN A 76 16.93 13.78 21.54
C ASN A 76 15.63 12.98 21.74
N GLY A 77 14.94 12.59 20.67
CA GLY A 77 13.81 11.69 20.74
C GLY A 77 12.89 11.71 19.52
N VAL A 78 11.63 11.35 19.78
CA VAL A 78 10.59 11.21 18.77
C VAL A 78 9.54 12.29 18.93
N TYR A 79 9.21 12.99 17.87
CA TYR A 79 8.18 14.03 17.82
C TYR A 79 6.89 13.45 17.26
N TYR A 80 5.90 13.26 18.14
CA TYR A 80 4.55 12.83 17.78
C TYR A 80 3.57 14.01 17.85
N LYS A 81 2.97 14.36 16.72
CA LYS A 81 2.07 15.53 16.58
C LYS A 81 2.71 16.81 17.18
N GLY A 82 4.00 17.03 16.90
CA GLY A 82 4.81 18.15 17.41
C GLY A 82 5.27 18.05 18.87
N ASN A 83 4.93 16.99 19.60
CA ASN A 83 5.35 16.81 21.00
C ASN A 83 6.58 15.90 21.06
N LEU A 84 7.66 16.37 21.68
CA LEU A 84 8.83 15.54 21.94
C LEU A 84 8.51 14.48 23.00
N ILE A 85 8.69 13.22 22.63
CA ILE A 85 8.73 12.06 23.50
C ILE A 85 10.21 11.74 23.68
N CYS A 86 10.71 11.99 24.89
CA CYS A 86 12.10 11.74 25.26
C CYS A 86 12.35 10.22 25.38
N THR A 87 12.77 9.62 24.28
CA THR A 87 13.12 8.19 24.18
C THR A 87 14.32 8.03 23.25
N ASP A 88 14.96 6.87 23.25
CA ASP A 88 15.95 6.56 22.22
C ASP A 88 15.29 6.49 20.83
N THR A 89 16.02 6.77 19.77
CA THR A 89 15.52 6.72 18.39
C THR A 89 16.05 5.53 17.59
N ILE A 90 16.79 4.65 18.25
CA ILE A 90 17.35 3.44 17.64
C ILE A 90 16.20 2.46 17.40
N GLY A 91 16.14 1.91 16.18
CA GLY A 91 15.08 0.98 15.79
C GLY A 91 13.68 1.60 15.75
N PHE A 92 13.58 2.93 15.59
CA PHE A 92 12.29 3.59 15.41
C PHE A 92 11.51 2.95 14.26
N LYS A 93 10.25 2.57 14.52
CA LYS A 93 9.38 1.96 13.52
C LYS A 93 7.91 2.21 13.83
N ILE A 94 7.16 2.63 12.82
CA ILE A 94 5.70 2.68 12.83
C ILE A 94 5.19 1.29 12.45
N LEU A 95 4.37 0.68 13.31
CA LEU A 95 3.94 -0.71 13.15
C LEU A 95 2.54 -0.81 12.52
N THR A 96 1.58 -0.04 13.03
CA THR A 96 0.20 0.03 12.51
C THR A 96 -0.50 1.29 13.05
N TYR A 97 -1.77 1.49 12.71
CA TYR A 97 -2.68 2.38 13.41
C TYR A 97 -3.83 1.59 14.05
N LYS A 98 -4.41 2.14 15.13
CA LYS A 98 -5.62 1.63 15.76
C LYS A 98 -6.64 2.78 15.76
N HIS A 99 -7.85 2.51 15.29
CA HIS A 99 -8.94 3.47 15.42
C HIS A 99 -9.31 3.65 16.88
N ASN A 100 -9.55 4.89 17.29
CA ASN A 100 -10.10 5.16 18.60
C ASN A 100 -11.55 4.67 18.65
N HIS A 101 -11.96 4.02 19.74
CA HIS A 101 -13.26 3.36 19.85
C HIS A 101 -14.42 4.30 19.45
N GLY A 102 -15.07 3.98 18.32
CA GLY A 102 -16.27 4.68 17.83
C GLY A 102 -16.01 5.82 16.84
N ASP A 103 -14.77 6.14 16.49
CA ASP A 103 -14.45 7.19 15.50
C ASP A 103 -13.48 6.69 14.43
N TYR A 104 -14.02 6.26 13.29
CA TYR A 104 -13.24 5.81 12.13
C TYR A 104 -12.37 6.91 11.51
N ASN A 105 -12.64 8.18 11.80
CA ASN A 105 -11.86 9.31 11.26
C ASN A 105 -10.70 9.71 12.18
N ASN A 106 -10.56 9.09 13.36
CA ASN A 106 -9.50 9.38 14.31
C ASN A 106 -8.74 8.11 14.70
N HIS A 107 -7.47 8.03 14.30
CA HIS A 107 -6.57 6.94 14.60
C HIS A 107 -5.30 7.46 15.28
N ASP A 108 -4.74 6.63 16.15
CA ASP A 108 -3.40 6.82 16.68
C ASP A 108 -2.51 5.64 16.24
N TYR A 109 -1.20 5.88 16.25
CA TYR A 109 -0.22 4.92 15.75
C TYR A 109 0.32 4.05 16.87
N LEU A 110 0.49 2.76 16.58
CA LEU A 110 1.33 1.86 17.36
C LEU A 110 2.73 1.89 16.75
N TRP A 111 3.73 2.28 17.53
CA TRP A 111 5.11 2.44 17.08
C TRP A 111 6.09 2.05 18.18
N ARG A 112 7.35 1.81 17.82
CA ARG A 112 8.36 1.36 18.78
C ARG A 112 9.74 1.95 18.50
N THR A 113 10.62 1.79 19.47
CA THR A 113 12.07 1.87 19.39
C THR A 113 12.62 0.49 19.75
N ASP A 114 13.94 0.31 19.78
CA ASP A 114 14.53 -0.94 20.27
C ASP A 114 14.34 -1.14 21.78
N LYS A 115 13.93 -0.09 22.52
CA LYS A 115 13.77 -0.16 23.99
C LYS A 115 12.35 0.01 24.49
N LYS A 116 11.44 0.61 23.71
CA LYS A 116 10.09 0.96 24.15
C LYS A 116 9.06 0.82 23.03
N ILE A 117 7.81 0.54 23.39
CA ILE A 117 6.67 0.50 22.48
C ILE A 117 5.67 1.56 22.94
N PHE A 118 4.97 2.20 22.00
CA PHE A 118 4.05 3.29 22.28
C PHE A 118 2.78 3.15 21.45
N PHE A 119 1.64 3.49 22.07
CA PHE A 119 0.39 3.77 21.37
C PHE A 119 0.09 5.27 21.47
N GLY A 120 0.15 5.98 20.35
CA GLY A 120 0.13 7.44 20.33
C GLY A 120 1.30 8.02 21.14
N LYS A 121 1.02 8.59 22.32
CA LYS A 121 2.02 9.11 23.27
C LYS A 121 2.28 8.18 24.45
N GLU A 122 1.44 7.18 24.64
CA GLU A 122 1.45 6.34 25.84
C GLU A 122 2.44 5.19 25.65
N GLU A 123 3.36 5.03 26.59
CA GLU A 123 4.29 3.89 26.62
C GLU A 123 3.53 2.62 27.03
N LEU A 124 3.63 1.58 26.22
CA LEU A 124 3.09 0.26 26.53
C LEU A 124 4.14 -0.58 27.23
N SER A 125 3.76 -1.17 28.37
CA SER A 125 4.63 -2.06 29.14
C SER A 125 4.64 -3.49 28.58
N LEU A 126 5.08 -3.63 27.33
CA LEU A 126 5.21 -4.93 26.65
C LEU A 126 6.66 -5.44 26.73
N ALA A 127 6.83 -6.76 26.59
CA ALA A 127 8.14 -7.37 26.65
C ALA A 127 8.87 -7.19 25.31
N ASP A 128 10.20 -7.12 25.38
CA ASP A 128 11.13 -7.08 24.25
C ASP A 128 10.72 -6.19 23.05
N PRO A 129 10.75 -4.85 23.21
CA PRO A 129 10.46 -3.90 22.13
C PRO A 129 11.26 -4.13 20.85
N ALA A 130 12.56 -4.41 20.93
CA ALA A 130 13.43 -4.60 19.77
C ALA A 130 12.94 -5.67 18.79
N THR A 131 12.24 -6.71 19.27
CA THR A 131 11.75 -7.82 18.45
C THR A 131 10.24 -7.78 18.19
N PHE A 132 9.55 -6.76 18.68
CA PHE A 132 8.10 -6.63 18.54
C PHE A 132 7.71 -6.21 17.12
N GLU A 133 7.00 -7.09 16.41
CA GLU A 133 6.71 -6.98 14.98
C GLU A 133 5.30 -7.50 14.64
N PRO A 134 4.60 -6.91 13.65
CA PRO A 134 3.32 -7.43 13.18
C PRO A 134 3.47 -8.81 12.54
N ILE A 135 2.44 -9.64 12.70
CA ILE A 135 2.33 -10.93 12.03
C ILE A 135 1.51 -10.76 10.76
N GLY A 136 2.16 -10.95 9.61
CA GLY A 136 1.53 -10.88 8.31
C GLY A 136 1.71 -9.52 7.64
N GLU A 137 0.63 -8.98 7.07
CA GLU A 137 0.66 -7.69 6.39
C GLU A 137 0.65 -6.53 7.39
N ALA A 138 1.03 -5.33 6.93
CA ALA A 138 1.22 -4.13 7.76
C ALA A 138 -0.03 -3.68 8.55
N TRP A 139 -1.20 -4.25 8.26
CA TRP A 139 -2.49 -3.95 8.90
C TRP A 139 -3.00 -5.11 9.78
N GLY A 140 -2.16 -6.10 10.06
CA GLY A 140 -2.49 -7.21 10.94
C GLY A 140 -2.74 -6.76 12.39
N ARG A 141 -3.61 -7.50 13.08
CA ARG A 141 -3.98 -7.24 14.48
C ARG A 141 -3.15 -8.04 15.48
N TYR A 142 -2.40 -9.03 15.01
CA TYR A 142 -1.48 -9.80 15.84
C TYR A 142 -0.04 -9.32 15.69
N PHE A 143 0.66 -9.32 16.81
CA PHE A 143 2.07 -8.97 16.91
C PHE A 143 2.79 -10.06 17.69
N LYS A 144 4.10 -10.19 17.48
CA LYS A 144 4.93 -11.05 18.32
C LYS A 144 6.21 -10.34 18.70
N ASP A 145 6.71 -10.71 19.87
CA ASP A 145 8.11 -10.55 20.20
C ASP A 145 8.80 -11.94 20.14
N LYS A 146 10.05 -12.04 20.57
CA LYS A 146 10.79 -13.33 20.58
C LYS A 146 10.18 -14.44 21.46
N ASN A 147 9.33 -14.09 22.44
CA ASN A 147 8.82 -14.93 23.52
C ASN A 147 7.29 -14.94 23.64
N ASN A 148 6.59 -13.92 23.15
CA ASN A 148 5.16 -13.72 23.38
C ASN A 148 4.42 -13.34 22.09
N LEU A 149 3.13 -13.65 22.09
CA LEU A 149 2.16 -13.29 21.08
C LEU A 149 1.26 -12.22 21.67
N TYR A 150 0.83 -11.29 20.85
CA TYR A 150 -0.03 -10.18 21.21
C TYR A 150 -1.15 -10.02 20.20
N TYR A 151 -2.33 -9.63 20.68
CA TYR A 151 -3.41 -9.08 19.86
C TYR A 151 -3.50 -7.59 20.18
N TYR A 152 -3.10 -6.74 19.23
CA TYR A 152 -2.72 -5.35 19.44
C TYR A 152 -1.73 -5.20 20.60
N ASP A 153 -2.17 -4.58 21.69
CA ASP A 153 -1.44 -4.27 22.90
C ASP A 153 -1.66 -5.30 24.02
N GLN A 154 -2.44 -6.37 23.77
CA GLN A 154 -2.78 -7.38 24.78
C GLN A 154 -2.01 -8.67 24.55
N LYS A 155 -1.32 -9.15 25.59
CA LYS A 155 -0.61 -10.43 25.54
C LYS A 155 -1.61 -11.58 25.43
N VAL A 156 -1.35 -12.49 24.49
CA VAL A 156 -2.10 -13.73 24.32
C VAL A 156 -1.49 -14.79 25.22
N GLU A 157 -2.19 -15.12 26.30
CA GLU A 157 -1.70 -16.09 27.28
C GLU A 157 -1.73 -17.52 26.75
N GLY A 158 -0.70 -18.29 27.08
CA GLY A 158 -0.56 -19.70 26.71
C GLY A 158 -0.09 -19.99 25.28
N ALA A 159 0.12 -18.96 24.45
CA ALA A 159 0.57 -19.12 23.07
C ALA A 159 1.99 -19.68 22.95
N ASP A 160 2.17 -20.67 22.07
CA ASP A 160 3.47 -21.27 21.74
C ASP A 160 4.07 -20.60 20.50
N ILE A 161 4.98 -19.65 20.74
CA ILE A 161 5.62 -18.85 19.68
C ILE A 161 6.39 -19.70 18.67
N SER A 162 7.01 -20.79 19.14
CA SER A 162 7.86 -21.64 18.31
C SER A 162 7.07 -22.42 17.24
N SER A 163 5.78 -22.65 17.48
CA SER A 163 4.90 -23.41 16.60
C SER A 163 3.82 -22.57 15.93
N LEU A 164 3.91 -21.24 16.01
CA LEU A 164 2.96 -20.36 15.33
C LEU A 164 2.93 -20.64 13.83
N ASN A 165 1.73 -20.97 13.35
CA ASN A 165 1.47 -21.19 11.94
C ASN A 165 0.84 -19.93 11.33
N VAL A 166 1.69 -19.08 10.75
CA VAL A 166 1.30 -17.81 10.13
C VAL A 166 0.76 -17.96 8.71
N GLU A 167 0.93 -19.13 8.09
CA GLU A 167 0.45 -19.43 6.73
C GLU A 167 -0.98 -19.95 6.75
N ARG A 168 -1.37 -20.68 7.81
CA ARG A 168 -2.73 -21.19 8.01
C ARG A 168 -3.66 -20.10 8.52
N ARG A 169 -3.77 -18.96 7.86
CA ARG A 169 -4.73 -17.90 8.21
C ARG A 169 -6.00 -18.05 7.39
N PHE A 170 -7.11 -18.22 8.10
CA PHE A 170 -8.43 -18.44 7.49
C PHE A 170 -9.26 -17.15 7.48
N PHE A 171 -9.18 -16.39 8.57
CA PHE A 171 -9.67 -15.02 8.71
C PHE A 171 -8.54 -14.17 9.30
N GLU A 172 -8.60 -12.86 9.13
CA GLU A 172 -7.59 -11.91 9.63
C GLU A 172 -7.39 -11.99 11.15
N ASP A 173 -8.43 -12.40 11.88
CA ASP A 173 -8.44 -12.51 13.35
C ASP A 173 -7.95 -13.85 13.89
N PHE A 174 -7.48 -14.75 13.02
CA PHE A 174 -7.03 -16.07 13.41
C PHE A 174 -5.52 -16.19 13.44
N ILE A 175 -5.03 -16.87 14.47
CA ILE A 175 -3.67 -17.40 14.49
C ILE A 175 -3.63 -18.75 15.18
N TYR A 176 -2.72 -19.62 14.77
CA TYR A 176 -2.66 -21.01 15.18
C TYR A 176 -1.32 -21.28 15.81
N ASP A 177 -1.28 -22.09 16.86
CA ASP A 177 -0.08 -22.78 17.30
C ASP A 177 -0.34 -24.29 17.39
N LYS A 178 0.59 -25.06 17.99
CA LYS A 178 0.43 -26.51 18.15
C LYS A 178 -0.66 -26.93 19.14
N ASN A 179 -1.12 -26.04 20.01
CA ASN A 179 -2.03 -26.31 21.11
C ASN A 179 -3.44 -25.79 20.83
N HIS A 180 -3.55 -24.58 20.28
CA HIS A 180 -4.77 -23.78 20.20
C HIS A 180 -4.89 -23.03 18.88
N ILE A 181 -6.15 -22.72 18.56
CA ILE A 181 -6.51 -21.72 17.57
C ILE A 181 -6.93 -20.48 18.36
N TYR A 182 -6.39 -19.32 18.03
CA TYR A 182 -6.74 -18.06 18.68
C TYR A 182 -7.59 -17.20 17.76
N TYR A 183 -8.66 -16.63 18.30
CA TYR A 183 -9.50 -15.63 17.65
C TYR A 183 -9.51 -14.37 18.51
N GLN A 184 -9.15 -13.23 17.92
CA GLN A 184 -9.04 -11.93 18.62
C GLN A 184 -8.23 -12.00 19.93
N GLY A 185 -7.13 -12.76 19.93
CA GLY A 185 -6.25 -12.93 21.08
C GLY A 185 -6.73 -13.92 22.15
N LYS A 186 -7.88 -14.59 21.95
CA LYS A 186 -8.41 -15.59 22.90
C LYS A 186 -8.35 -17.00 22.29
N PRO A 187 -7.96 -18.04 23.05
CA PRO A 187 -8.02 -19.41 22.56
C PRO A 187 -9.47 -19.81 22.32
N LEU A 188 -9.74 -20.43 21.17
CA LEU A 188 -11.02 -21.00 20.83
C LEU A 188 -11.22 -22.31 21.58
N MET A 189 -12.22 -22.30 22.44
CA MET A 189 -12.54 -23.43 23.32
C MET A 189 -14.03 -23.75 23.21
N TYR A 190 -14.36 -25.04 23.33
CA TYR A 190 -15.72 -25.53 23.47
C TYR A 190 -15.82 -26.37 24.73
N GLN A 191 -16.69 -25.98 25.67
CA GLN A 191 -16.87 -26.65 26.97
C GLN A 191 -15.54 -26.89 27.73
N GLY A 192 -14.59 -25.95 27.63
CA GLY A 192 -13.28 -26.04 28.27
C GLY A 192 -12.24 -26.90 27.54
N GLU A 193 -12.57 -27.43 26.36
CA GLU A 193 -11.66 -28.18 25.49
C GLU A 193 -11.25 -27.33 24.28
N SER A 194 -9.99 -27.43 23.86
CA SER A 194 -9.53 -26.76 22.63
C SER A 194 -10.15 -27.39 21.40
N VAL A 195 -10.46 -26.57 20.40
CA VAL A 195 -11.01 -27.07 19.12
C VAL A 195 -9.92 -27.20 18.06
N GLU A 196 -10.09 -28.17 17.16
CA GLU A 196 -9.31 -28.32 15.93
C GLU A 196 -10.17 -27.92 14.73
N GLN A 197 -9.63 -27.12 13.80
CA GLN A 197 -10.33 -26.80 12.55
C GLN A 197 -10.24 -27.99 11.58
N LEU A 198 -11.39 -28.44 11.10
CA LEU A 198 -11.51 -29.46 10.06
C LEU A 198 -11.48 -28.82 8.66
N SER A 199 -12.50 -28.06 8.32
CA SER A 199 -12.78 -27.59 6.96
C SER A 199 -13.81 -26.46 7.04
N GLY A 200 -13.64 -25.37 6.28
CA GLY A 200 -14.58 -24.24 6.36
C GLY A 200 -14.76 -23.72 7.81
N LEU A 201 -16.03 -23.60 8.22
CA LEU A 201 -16.47 -23.23 9.57
C LEU A 201 -16.72 -24.45 10.48
N LEU A 202 -16.24 -25.64 10.09
CA LEU A 202 -16.37 -26.87 10.87
C LEU A 202 -15.11 -27.15 11.70
N PHE A 203 -15.35 -27.43 12.97
CA PHE A 203 -14.35 -27.72 13.99
C PHE A 203 -14.67 -29.05 14.67
N LYS A 204 -13.74 -29.57 15.46
CA LYS A 204 -14.01 -30.69 16.35
C LYS A 204 -13.33 -30.53 17.70
N THR A 205 -13.89 -31.22 18.68
CA THR A 205 -13.19 -31.64 19.90
C THR A 205 -12.83 -33.12 19.78
N THR A 206 -12.35 -33.73 20.86
CA THR A 206 -12.19 -35.19 20.95
C THR A 206 -13.53 -35.95 20.93
N LYS A 207 -14.66 -35.26 21.12
CA LYS A 207 -15.99 -35.88 21.33
C LYS A 207 -17.07 -35.42 20.36
N GLU A 208 -16.96 -34.22 19.79
CA GLU A 208 -18.02 -33.61 19.01
C GLU A 208 -17.46 -32.89 17.78
N VAL A 209 -18.29 -32.80 16.73
CA VAL A 209 -18.07 -31.93 15.58
C VAL A 209 -18.94 -30.69 15.77
N LEU A 210 -18.38 -29.52 15.51
CA LEU A 210 -18.95 -28.23 15.82
C LEU A 210 -19.00 -27.36 14.56
N GLN A 211 -20.10 -26.65 14.37
CA GLN A 211 -20.18 -25.53 13.45
C GLN A 211 -19.91 -24.24 14.23
N ALA A 212 -19.01 -23.41 13.73
CA ALA A 212 -18.70 -22.11 14.31
C ALA A 212 -19.43 -20.97 13.58
N ASP A 213 -19.92 -20.00 14.35
CA ASP A 213 -20.48 -18.75 13.87
C ASP A 213 -19.68 -17.56 14.45
N PHE A 214 -19.15 -16.73 13.55
CA PHE A 214 -18.31 -15.56 13.84
C PHE A 214 -19.05 -14.23 13.65
N SER A 215 -20.37 -14.25 13.44
CA SER A 215 -21.18 -13.04 13.29
C SER A 215 -21.39 -12.26 14.58
N GLY A 216 -21.11 -12.87 15.74
CA GLY A 216 -21.16 -12.21 17.05
C GLY A 216 -19.98 -11.26 17.28
N GLU A 217 -20.24 -10.12 17.93
CA GLU A 217 -19.22 -9.08 18.16
C GLU A 217 -18.17 -9.46 19.22
N GLU A 218 -18.47 -10.37 20.16
CA GLU A 218 -17.60 -10.64 21.32
C GLU A 218 -17.14 -12.10 21.48
N GLU A 219 -17.96 -13.08 21.10
CA GLU A 219 -17.67 -14.51 21.30
C GLU A 219 -18.13 -15.36 20.13
N VAL A 220 -17.39 -16.44 19.87
CA VAL A 220 -17.68 -17.41 18.81
C VAL A 220 -18.70 -18.40 19.32
N ILE A 221 -19.79 -18.56 18.56
CA ILE A 221 -20.84 -19.52 18.90
C ILE A 221 -20.51 -20.86 18.24
N PHE A 222 -20.34 -21.90 19.05
CA PHE A 222 -20.19 -23.26 18.57
C PHE A 222 -21.50 -24.04 18.74
N THR A 223 -22.00 -24.59 17.66
CA THR A 223 -23.19 -25.46 17.64
C THR A 223 -22.76 -26.90 17.32
N PRO A 224 -22.97 -27.88 18.21
CA PRO A 224 -22.75 -29.29 17.88
C PRO A 224 -23.61 -29.73 16.71
N ILE A 225 -22.99 -30.46 15.78
CA ILE A 225 -23.68 -31.02 14.62
C ILE A 225 -23.65 -32.55 14.68
N THR A 226 -24.76 -33.16 14.31
CA THR A 226 -24.91 -34.61 14.27
C THR A 226 -24.47 -35.15 12.92
N GLY A 227 -23.72 -36.26 12.91
CA GLY A 227 -23.32 -37.01 11.73
C GLY A 227 -22.71 -38.35 12.11
N ASP A 228 -22.62 -39.28 11.15
CA ASP A 228 -21.97 -40.59 11.35
C ASP A 228 -20.44 -40.47 11.20
N PHE A 229 -19.85 -39.64 12.05
CA PHE A 229 -18.43 -39.32 12.04
C PHE A 229 -17.63 -40.30 12.88
N ASP A 230 -16.53 -40.80 12.35
CA ASP A 230 -15.49 -41.41 13.19
C ASP A 230 -14.54 -40.33 13.71
N ILE A 231 -14.97 -39.58 14.73
CA ILE A 231 -14.25 -38.41 15.30
C ILE A 231 -12.76 -38.67 15.59
N PRO A 232 -12.34 -39.83 16.14
CA PRO A 232 -10.92 -40.10 16.38
C PRO A 232 -10.05 -40.10 15.12
N THR A 233 -10.61 -40.43 13.96
CA THR A 233 -9.89 -40.43 12.67
C THR A 233 -10.28 -39.27 11.75
N LEU A 234 -11.35 -38.54 12.09
CA LEU A 234 -11.82 -37.38 11.35
C LEU A 234 -10.78 -36.27 11.33
N ARG A 235 -10.44 -35.80 10.13
CA ARG A 235 -9.50 -34.70 9.93
C ARG A 235 -9.86 -33.89 8.70
N GLY A 236 -9.42 -32.63 8.69
CA GLY A 236 -9.42 -31.80 7.49
C GLY A 236 -8.54 -32.38 6.40
N LEU A 237 -9.02 -32.35 5.16
CA LEU A 237 -8.27 -32.74 3.96
C LEU A 237 -8.00 -31.54 3.05
N SER A 238 -8.97 -30.63 2.91
CA SER A 238 -8.83 -29.30 2.30
C SER A 238 -9.92 -28.37 2.85
N PHE A 239 -10.04 -27.13 2.35
CA PHE A 239 -11.13 -26.21 2.70
C PHE A 239 -12.53 -26.80 2.43
N ASN A 240 -12.65 -27.68 1.43
CA ASN A 240 -13.92 -28.26 0.99
C ASN A 240 -14.05 -29.75 1.31
N PHE A 241 -13.08 -30.36 1.99
CA PHE A 241 -13.14 -31.80 2.26
C PHE A 241 -12.62 -32.13 3.65
N MET A 242 -13.34 -33.01 4.32
CA MET A 242 -12.88 -33.71 5.53
C MET A 242 -13.04 -35.22 5.33
N ILE A 243 -12.23 -36.01 6.02
CA ILE A 243 -12.16 -37.45 5.84
C ILE A 243 -11.99 -38.14 7.19
N ASP A 244 -12.65 -39.28 7.36
CA ASP A 244 -12.38 -40.22 8.44
C ASP A 244 -12.09 -41.62 7.85
N LYS A 245 -11.94 -42.64 8.71
CA LYS A 245 -11.58 -44.00 8.24
C LYS A 245 -12.64 -44.67 7.36
N HIS A 246 -13.90 -44.21 7.40
CA HIS A 246 -15.04 -44.81 6.69
C HIS A 246 -15.60 -43.90 5.59
N HIS A 247 -15.49 -42.59 5.76
CA HIS A 247 -16.23 -41.59 5.03
C HIS A 247 -15.36 -40.43 4.54
N LEU A 248 -15.71 -39.93 3.36
CA LEU A 248 -15.24 -38.67 2.81
C LEU A 248 -16.42 -37.71 2.76
N TYR A 249 -16.24 -36.48 3.21
CA TYR A 249 -17.30 -35.48 3.26
C TYR A 249 -16.90 -34.27 2.41
N LEU A 250 -17.82 -33.83 1.57
CA LEU A 250 -17.74 -32.53 0.90
C LEU A 250 -18.30 -31.48 1.86
N VAL A 251 -17.59 -30.37 2.01
CA VAL A 251 -17.92 -29.26 2.91
C VAL A 251 -18.19 -28.00 2.09
N GLU A 252 -19.35 -27.41 2.34
CA GLU A 252 -19.80 -26.14 1.77
C GLU A 252 -19.99 -25.14 2.90
N GLU A 253 -18.93 -24.37 3.16
CA GLU A 253 -18.82 -23.34 4.20
C GLU A 253 -19.06 -23.87 5.61
N SER A 254 -20.31 -24.05 6.01
CA SER A 254 -20.73 -24.52 7.32
C SER A 254 -21.60 -25.78 7.29
N SER A 255 -21.83 -26.34 6.10
CA SER A 255 -22.61 -27.56 5.88
C SER A 255 -21.74 -28.65 5.27
N TYR A 256 -22.22 -29.89 5.33
CA TYR A 256 -21.49 -31.03 4.78
C TYR A 256 -22.42 -32.08 4.18
N CYS A 257 -21.91 -32.82 3.20
CA CYS A 257 -22.55 -34.02 2.68
C CYS A 257 -21.56 -35.17 2.58
N GLN A 258 -22.00 -36.36 2.97
CA GLN A 258 -21.19 -37.58 2.85
C GLN A 258 -21.12 -38.00 1.38
N MET A 259 -19.91 -38.13 0.86
CA MET A 259 -19.68 -38.60 -0.49
C MET A 259 -19.83 -40.13 -0.58
N PRO A 260 -20.29 -40.69 -1.71
CA PRO A 260 -20.36 -42.13 -1.91
C PRO A 260 -18.96 -42.79 -1.89
N THR A 261 -18.56 -43.37 -0.75
CA THR A 261 -17.22 -43.97 -0.57
C THR A 261 -17.06 -45.35 -1.18
N THR A 262 -18.15 -46.02 -1.57
CA THR A 262 -18.11 -47.34 -2.25
C THR A 262 -17.29 -47.35 -3.54
N LYS A 263 -17.01 -46.16 -4.11
CA LYS A 263 -16.24 -45.98 -5.34
C LYS A 263 -14.81 -45.48 -5.10
N LEU A 264 -14.43 -45.20 -3.85
CA LEU A 264 -13.19 -44.50 -3.50
C LEU A 264 -12.28 -45.38 -2.64
N ASP A 265 -10.99 -45.41 -2.97
CA ASP A 265 -9.96 -45.95 -2.08
C ASP A 265 -9.48 -44.84 -1.14
N LEU A 266 -10.12 -44.72 0.03
CA LEU A 266 -9.85 -43.67 1.01
C LEU A 266 -8.36 -43.58 1.42
N SER A 267 -7.62 -44.68 1.33
CA SER A 267 -6.18 -44.70 1.66
C SER A 267 -5.30 -43.93 0.66
N LYS A 268 -5.82 -43.67 -0.55
CA LYS A 268 -5.11 -42.99 -1.64
C LYS A 268 -5.68 -41.62 -1.99
N VAL A 269 -6.72 -41.18 -1.27
CA VAL A 269 -7.42 -39.95 -1.56
C VAL A 269 -6.50 -38.73 -1.39
N LYS A 270 -6.49 -37.87 -2.40
CA LYS A 270 -5.90 -36.53 -2.37
C LYS A 270 -6.95 -35.50 -2.75
N ALA A 271 -7.03 -34.42 -1.99
CA ALA A 271 -7.88 -33.28 -2.33
C ALA A 271 -7.07 -32.19 -3.05
N TYR A 272 -7.71 -31.56 -4.03
CA TYR A 272 -7.23 -30.37 -4.73
C TYR A 272 -8.40 -29.39 -4.82
N GLU A 273 -8.48 -28.41 -3.93
CA GLU A 273 -9.62 -27.48 -3.84
C GLU A 273 -10.95 -28.24 -3.80
N ARG A 274 -11.74 -28.19 -4.89
CA ARG A 274 -13.04 -28.86 -5.08
C ARG A 274 -12.95 -30.24 -5.76
N TYR A 275 -11.74 -30.77 -5.96
CA TYR A 275 -11.51 -32.04 -6.64
C TYR A 275 -10.94 -33.10 -5.71
N ILE A 276 -11.31 -34.36 -5.95
CA ILE A 276 -10.84 -35.53 -5.22
C ILE A 276 -10.22 -36.52 -6.21
N TYR A 277 -8.99 -36.95 -5.93
CA TYR A 277 -8.31 -38.02 -6.65
C TYR A 277 -8.24 -39.26 -5.76
N ASP A 278 -8.79 -40.39 -6.22
CA ASP A 278 -8.87 -41.65 -5.45
C ASP A 278 -7.71 -42.63 -5.71
N GLY A 279 -6.67 -42.19 -6.42
CA GLY A 279 -5.60 -43.08 -6.91
C GLY A 279 -5.81 -43.60 -8.33
N ARG A 280 -7.00 -43.44 -8.92
CA ARG A 280 -7.32 -43.89 -10.28
C ARG A 280 -8.11 -42.86 -11.09
N TYR A 281 -9.04 -42.16 -10.47
CA TYR A 281 -9.99 -41.25 -11.07
C TYR A 281 -10.06 -39.95 -10.30
N LEU A 282 -10.44 -38.89 -11.01
CA LEU A 282 -10.69 -37.56 -10.45
C LEU A 282 -12.20 -37.32 -10.38
N TYR A 283 -12.66 -36.69 -9.30
CA TYR A 283 -14.06 -36.37 -9.05
C TYR A 283 -14.21 -34.91 -8.67
N ARG A 284 -15.35 -34.31 -9.04
CA ARG A 284 -15.83 -33.01 -8.57
C ARG A 284 -17.23 -33.22 -7.99
N GLY A 285 -17.36 -33.13 -6.67
CA GLY A 285 -18.50 -33.73 -5.99
C GLY A 285 -18.59 -35.23 -6.33
N GLU A 286 -19.79 -35.73 -6.63
CA GLU A 286 -19.99 -37.15 -7.00
C GLU A 286 -19.64 -37.48 -8.46
N GLN A 287 -19.39 -36.46 -9.29
CA GLN A 287 -19.21 -36.63 -10.72
C GLN A 287 -17.75 -36.92 -11.06
N LYS A 288 -17.54 -37.97 -11.85
CA LYS A 288 -16.22 -38.31 -12.37
C LYS A 288 -15.83 -37.35 -13.49
N VAL A 289 -14.72 -36.67 -13.29
CA VAL A 289 -14.11 -35.73 -14.24
C VAL A 289 -13.30 -36.53 -15.26
N ARG A 290 -13.49 -36.25 -16.55
CA ARG A 290 -12.87 -37.00 -17.65
C ARG A 290 -11.99 -36.14 -18.55
N GLU A 291 -12.05 -34.84 -18.35
CA GLU A 291 -11.38 -33.81 -19.14
C GLU A 291 -9.86 -33.79 -18.86
N TYR A 292 -9.45 -34.28 -17.69
CA TYR A 292 -8.06 -34.27 -17.23
C TYR A 292 -7.49 -35.67 -17.06
N ASP A 293 -6.18 -35.80 -17.20
CA ASP A 293 -5.42 -36.98 -16.79
C ASP A 293 -5.28 -37.03 -15.25
N PRO A 294 -5.92 -37.98 -14.55
CA PRO A 294 -5.96 -37.98 -13.08
C PRO A 294 -4.58 -38.18 -12.43
N ALA A 295 -3.67 -38.91 -13.07
CA ALA A 295 -2.37 -39.26 -12.50
C ALA A 295 -1.39 -38.08 -12.48
N THR A 296 -1.61 -37.10 -13.37
CA THR A 296 -0.76 -35.90 -13.49
C THR A 296 -1.51 -34.60 -13.18
N PHE A 297 -2.76 -34.71 -12.71
CA PHE A 297 -3.60 -33.58 -12.37
C PHE A 297 -3.01 -32.75 -11.23
N GLY A 298 -3.04 -31.43 -11.41
CA GLY A 298 -2.76 -30.46 -10.37
C GLY A 298 -3.56 -29.20 -10.55
N ILE A 299 -3.63 -28.41 -9.48
CA ILE A 299 -4.27 -27.10 -9.45
C ILE A 299 -3.23 -26.08 -8.99
N PHE A 300 -3.33 -24.88 -9.52
CA PHE A 300 -2.59 -23.73 -9.04
C PHE A 300 -3.44 -22.48 -9.16
N GLN A 301 -3.18 -21.51 -8.29
CA GLN A 301 -3.84 -20.22 -8.33
C GLN A 301 -3.05 -19.25 -9.20
N CYS A 302 -3.74 -18.44 -10.01
CA CYS A 302 -3.16 -17.31 -10.71
C CYS A 302 -4.14 -16.14 -10.55
N SER A 303 -3.71 -15.04 -9.96
CA SER A 303 -4.60 -13.97 -9.52
C SER A 303 -5.68 -14.53 -8.57
N TYR A 304 -6.94 -14.17 -8.78
CA TYR A 304 -8.08 -14.69 -7.99
C TYR A 304 -8.65 -16.02 -8.51
N ASP A 305 -8.11 -16.56 -9.60
CA ASP A 305 -8.66 -17.73 -10.29
C ASP A 305 -7.83 -19.01 -10.07
N LEU A 306 -8.53 -20.15 -10.08
CA LEU A 306 -7.93 -21.48 -10.02
C LEU A 306 -7.78 -22.08 -11.41
N TYR A 307 -6.56 -22.47 -11.76
CA TYR A 307 -6.21 -23.12 -13.01
C TYR A 307 -5.84 -24.57 -12.78
N GLN A 308 -6.12 -25.41 -13.77
CA GLN A 308 -5.85 -26.83 -13.74
C GLN A 308 -4.72 -27.15 -14.71
N TYR A 309 -3.96 -28.20 -14.44
CA TYR A 309 -3.02 -28.73 -15.41
C TYR A 309 -2.91 -30.23 -15.29
N ASP A 310 -2.47 -30.84 -16.39
CA ASP A 310 -2.10 -32.23 -16.47
C ASP A 310 -1.03 -32.42 -17.56
N LYS A 311 -0.61 -33.66 -17.82
CA LYS A 311 0.38 -33.96 -18.87
C LYS A 311 -0.03 -33.51 -20.28
N HIS A 312 -1.30 -33.23 -20.53
CA HIS A 312 -1.83 -32.86 -21.83
C HIS A 312 -2.03 -31.35 -21.99
N GLY A 313 -2.10 -30.58 -20.90
CA GLY A 313 -2.48 -29.17 -20.99
C GLY A 313 -2.43 -28.39 -19.69
N ILE A 314 -2.68 -27.10 -19.86
CA ILE A 314 -3.01 -26.16 -18.78
C ILE A 314 -4.38 -25.61 -19.15
N TYR A 315 -5.26 -25.47 -18.16
CA TYR A 315 -6.68 -25.24 -18.37
C TYR A 315 -7.21 -24.16 -17.44
N ALA A 316 -8.15 -23.38 -17.96
CA ALA A 316 -9.05 -22.53 -17.19
C ALA A 316 -10.40 -23.24 -17.15
N TRP A 317 -10.67 -23.97 -16.08
CA TRP A 317 -11.77 -24.92 -16.01
C TRP A 317 -11.72 -25.89 -17.22
N GLU A 318 -12.82 -26.04 -17.94
CA GLU A 318 -12.91 -26.95 -19.09
C GLU A 318 -12.17 -26.42 -20.33
N LYS A 319 -11.73 -25.14 -20.33
CA LYS A 319 -11.05 -24.51 -21.47
C LYS A 319 -9.55 -24.79 -21.42
N LYS A 320 -9.06 -25.56 -22.38
CA LYS A 320 -7.61 -25.73 -22.60
C LYS A 320 -6.96 -24.44 -23.11
N LEU A 321 -5.94 -23.97 -22.42
CA LEU A 321 -5.15 -22.79 -22.77
C LEU A 321 -4.20 -23.11 -23.94
N PRO A 322 -3.80 -22.11 -24.75
CA PRO A 322 -3.07 -22.30 -26.03
C PRO A 322 -1.60 -22.73 -25.90
N PHE A 323 -1.16 -23.14 -24.70
CA PHE A 323 0.21 -23.59 -24.46
C PHE A 323 0.57 -24.84 -25.29
N LYS A 324 1.75 -24.80 -25.91
CA LYS A 324 2.34 -25.96 -26.57
C LYS A 324 3.10 -26.79 -25.55
N ILE A 325 2.47 -27.87 -25.08
CA ILE A 325 3.04 -28.76 -24.07
C ILE A 325 4.11 -29.66 -24.69
N LYS A 326 5.36 -29.50 -24.26
CA LYS A 326 6.51 -30.35 -24.66
C LYS A 326 6.95 -31.29 -23.55
N ARG A 327 6.82 -30.86 -22.31
CA ARG A 327 7.10 -31.60 -21.08
C ARG A 327 5.88 -31.51 -20.17
N THR A 328 5.59 -32.56 -19.40
CA THR A 328 4.50 -32.53 -18.41
C THR A 328 4.60 -31.25 -17.56
N PRO A 329 3.57 -30.39 -17.55
CA PRO A 329 3.51 -29.24 -16.67
C PRO A 329 3.55 -29.70 -15.21
N VAL A 330 4.40 -29.06 -14.43
CA VAL A 330 4.50 -29.26 -12.99
C VAL A 330 4.68 -27.89 -12.36
N TYR A 331 3.69 -27.48 -11.58
CA TYR A 331 3.72 -26.20 -10.88
C TYR A 331 4.94 -26.10 -9.96
N GLY A 332 5.64 -24.97 -9.99
CA GLY A 332 6.90 -24.78 -9.27
C GLY A 332 8.15 -25.32 -9.98
N LYS A 333 8.03 -25.99 -11.13
CA LYS A 333 9.19 -26.49 -11.92
C LYS A 333 9.28 -25.87 -13.30
N ASN A 334 8.32 -26.15 -14.17
CA ASN A 334 8.23 -25.62 -15.54
C ASN A 334 6.92 -24.87 -15.79
N LEU A 335 6.06 -24.77 -14.79
CA LEU A 335 4.82 -24.00 -14.76
C LEU A 335 4.82 -23.11 -13.51
N PHE A 336 4.50 -21.83 -13.66
CA PHE A 336 4.45 -20.85 -12.58
C PHE A 336 3.35 -19.83 -12.84
N SER A 337 2.84 -19.21 -11.79
CA SER A 337 2.01 -18.02 -11.85
C SER A 337 2.66 -16.86 -11.10
N VAL A 338 2.54 -15.65 -11.64
CA VAL A 338 2.98 -14.42 -10.98
C VAL A 338 1.98 -13.32 -11.34
N GLY A 339 1.23 -12.82 -10.35
CA GLY A 339 0.13 -11.90 -10.59
C GLY A 339 -0.89 -12.49 -11.59
N ASP A 340 -1.08 -11.82 -12.72
CA ASP A 340 -1.99 -12.21 -13.80
C ASP A 340 -1.31 -13.00 -14.93
N TYR A 341 -0.13 -13.57 -14.67
CA TYR A 341 0.69 -14.25 -15.68
C TYR A 341 0.84 -15.74 -15.39
N ILE A 342 0.45 -16.58 -16.34
CA ILE A 342 0.76 -18.00 -16.34
C ILE A 342 1.96 -18.21 -17.27
N ILE A 343 3.04 -18.77 -16.72
CA ILE A 343 4.30 -18.96 -17.42
C ILE A 343 4.58 -20.45 -17.51
N TYR A 344 4.68 -20.97 -18.72
CA TYR A 344 5.07 -22.35 -18.99
C TYR A 344 6.28 -22.39 -19.90
N GLU A 345 7.41 -22.87 -19.37
CA GLU A 345 8.72 -22.81 -20.04
C GLU A 345 9.04 -21.39 -20.56
N ASN A 346 8.99 -21.18 -21.88
CA ASN A 346 9.22 -19.91 -22.56
C ASN A 346 7.95 -19.34 -23.22
N GLN A 347 6.79 -19.66 -22.65
CA GLN A 347 5.47 -19.24 -23.10
C GLN A 347 4.76 -18.52 -21.97
N LEU A 348 4.04 -17.45 -22.29
CA LEU A 348 3.27 -16.64 -21.35
C LEU A 348 1.81 -16.62 -21.81
N TYR A 349 0.90 -16.74 -20.86
CA TYR A 349 -0.52 -16.46 -21.03
C TYR A 349 -0.93 -15.41 -19.98
N ILE A 350 -1.55 -14.32 -20.44
CA ILE A 350 -2.03 -13.22 -19.60
C ILE A 350 -3.51 -13.48 -19.30
N THR A 351 -3.88 -13.55 -18.02
CA THR A 351 -5.21 -13.99 -17.58
C THR A 351 -6.24 -12.86 -17.50
N LYS A 352 -5.80 -11.60 -17.32
CA LYS A 352 -6.69 -10.44 -17.10
C LYS A 352 -7.35 -9.93 -18.38
N GLU A 353 -8.59 -9.43 -18.24
CA GLU A 353 -9.46 -8.88 -19.31
C GLU A 353 -8.86 -7.78 -20.18
N TYR A 354 -7.73 -7.16 -19.83
CA TYR A 354 -7.00 -6.28 -20.77
C TYR A 354 -6.57 -7.01 -22.06
N SER A 355 -6.63 -8.34 -22.09
CA SER A 355 -6.50 -9.17 -23.30
C SER A 355 -7.70 -9.10 -24.26
N LEU A 356 -8.81 -8.41 -23.94
CA LEU A 356 -9.94 -8.30 -24.87
C LEU A 356 -9.56 -7.66 -26.22
N TRP A 357 -8.47 -6.90 -26.24
CA TRP A 357 -7.98 -6.18 -27.42
C TRP A 357 -6.78 -6.83 -28.10
N HIS A 358 -6.15 -7.84 -27.49
CA HIS A 358 -4.92 -8.46 -28.00
C HIS A 358 -4.79 -9.93 -27.58
N ASP A 359 -4.17 -10.76 -28.43
CA ASP A 359 -3.91 -12.17 -28.12
C ASP A 359 -3.26 -12.32 -26.72
N PRO A 360 -3.89 -12.99 -25.74
CA PRO A 360 -3.34 -13.15 -24.39
C PRO A 360 -2.07 -14.01 -24.36
N TYR A 361 -1.75 -14.70 -25.47
CA TYR A 361 -0.70 -15.69 -25.53
C TYR A 361 0.56 -15.17 -26.24
N ILE A 362 1.70 -15.33 -25.58
CA ILE A 362 3.02 -14.92 -26.09
C ILE A 362 3.94 -16.15 -26.07
N LYS A 363 4.61 -16.39 -27.20
CA LYS A 363 5.53 -17.52 -27.41
C LYS A 363 6.97 -17.04 -27.57
N GLY A 364 7.93 -17.89 -27.22
CA GLY A 364 9.34 -17.67 -27.55
C GLY A 364 10.01 -16.61 -26.68
N LEU A 365 9.65 -16.55 -25.40
CA LEU A 365 10.28 -15.66 -24.44
C LEU A 365 11.78 -15.96 -24.32
N THR A 366 12.58 -14.91 -24.16
CA THR A 366 13.98 -15.05 -23.77
C THR A 366 14.10 -15.44 -22.30
N GLN A 367 15.26 -15.95 -21.88
CA GLN A 367 15.50 -16.26 -20.47
C GLN A 367 15.39 -15.02 -19.58
N GLU A 368 15.85 -13.87 -20.07
CA GLU A 368 15.73 -12.58 -19.38
C GLU A 368 14.26 -12.18 -19.17
N GLN A 369 13.41 -12.30 -20.20
CA GLN A 369 11.98 -12.02 -20.10
C GLN A 369 11.28 -12.93 -19.09
N VAL A 370 11.59 -14.23 -19.10
CA VAL A 370 11.06 -15.17 -18.10
C VAL A 370 11.51 -14.79 -16.68
N GLN A 371 12.76 -14.34 -16.52
CA GLN A 371 13.29 -13.92 -15.23
C GLN A 371 12.64 -12.63 -14.72
N LEU A 372 12.42 -11.63 -15.59
CA LEU A 372 11.68 -10.41 -15.25
C LEU A 372 10.27 -10.74 -14.74
N LEU A 373 9.53 -11.60 -15.45
CA LEU A 373 8.20 -12.03 -15.03
C LEU A 373 8.22 -12.74 -13.67
N LYS A 374 9.21 -13.61 -13.43
CA LYS A 374 9.39 -14.30 -12.14
C LYS A 374 9.72 -13.36 -10.98
N GLN A 375 10.27 -12.18 -11.28
CA GLN A 375 10.51 -11.12 -10.30
C GLN A 375 9.27 -10.24 -10.06
N GLY A 376 8.11 -10.59 -10.63
CA GLY A 376 6.88 -9.80 -10.49
C GLY A 376 6.79 -8.60 -11.44
N LYS A 377 7.65 -8.51 -12.47
CA LYS A 377 7.59 -7.42 -13.44
C LYS A 377 6.43 -7.61 -14.42
N HIS A 378 5.89 -6.50 -14.90
CA HIS A 378 4.72 -6.46 -15.78
C HIS A 378 5.05 -6.54 -17.28
N VAL A 379 4.03 -6.85 -18.06
CA VAL A 379 4.05 -6.77 -19.53
C VAL A 379 2.99 -5.79 -19.98
N HIS A 380 3.41 -4.78 -20.74
CA HIS A 380 2.51 -3.89 -21.46
C HIS A 380 2.45 -4.28 -22.94
N ARG A 381 1.51 -3.70 -23.68
CA ARG A 381 1.49 -3.79 -25.14
C ARG A 381 1.65 -2.42 -25.72
N SER A 382 2.60 -2.22 -26.62
CA SER A 382 2.65 -0.98 -27.41
C SER A 382 1.33 -0.76 -28.16
N HIS A 383 1.05 0.47 -28.59
CA HIS A 383 -0.06 0.76 -29.51
C HIS A 383 -0.03 -0.08 -30.81
N GLN A 384 1.13 -0.64 -31.18
CA GLN A 384 1.31 -1.53 -32.33
C GLN A 384 1.15 -3.03 -31.97
N GLY A 385 0.70 -3.36 -30.77
CA GLY A 385 0.47 -4.73 -30.29
C GLY A 385 1.72 -5.49 -29.85
N LYS A 386 2.94 -4.92 -30.00
CA LYS A 386 4.20 -5.50 -29.51
C LYS A 386 4.18 -5.60 -27.98
N ALA A 387 4.52 -6.77 -27.44
CA ALA A 387 4.70 -6.96 -26.00
C ALA A 387 5.98 -6.24 -25.52
N LEU A 388 5.84 -5.45 -24.46
CA LEU A 388 6.90 -4.68 -23.80
C LEU A 388 7.10 -5.27 -22.41
N PHE A 389 8.27 -5.86 -22.17
CA PHE A 389 8.62 -6.44 -20.87
C PHE A 389 9.24 -5.35 -20.00
N VAL A 390 8.57 -5.03 -18.90
CA VAL A 390 9.01 -3.96 -18.00
C VAL A 390 10.28 -4.41 -17.27
N GLN A 391 11.34 -3.64 -17.42
CA GLN A 391 12.57 -3.80 -16.66
C GLN A 391 12.46 -3.05 -15.32
N GLU A 392 11.90 -1.85 -15.37
CA GLU A 392 11.75 -0.95 -14.23
C GLU A 392 10.46 -0.12 -14.38
N SER A 393 9.71 0.04 -13.30
CA SER A 393 8.51 0.89 -13.28
C SER A 393 8.81 2.07 -12.36
N TYR A 394 8.57 3.27 -12.87
CA TYR A 394 8.76 4.52 -12.14
C TYR A 394 7.42 5.03 -11.61
N ASP A 395 6.35 4.79 -12.37
CA ASP A 395 4.95 4.97 -12.00
C ASP A 395 4.10 3.94 -12.78
N SER A 396 2.79 3.95 -12.55
CA SER A 396 1.74 3.28 -13.30
C SER A 396 1.77 3.56 -14.82
N GLU A 397 2.16 4.77 -15.23
CA GLU A 397 2.17 5.20 -16.63
C GLU A 397 3.59 5.29 -17.24
N TYR A 398 4.63 5.35 -16.40
CA TYR A 398 6.03 5.53 -16.80
C TYR A 398 6.89 4.33 -16.44
N TYR A 399 7.53 3.74 -17.44
CA TYR A 399 8.36 2.55 -17.24
C TYR A 399 9.49 2.44 -18.25
N LYS A 400 10.51 1.67 -17.88
CA LYS A 400 11.60 1.26 -18.74
C LYS A 400 11.30 -0.11 -19.34
N ALA A 401 11.32 -0.18 -20.66
CA ALA A 401 11.29 -1.43 -21.42
C ALA A 401 12.25 -1.31 -22.60
N ASP A 402 12.88 -2.41 -23.03
CA ASP A 402 13.87 -2.41 -24.11
C ASP A 402 14.95 -1.30 -23.97
N ASN A 403 15.35 -0.99 -22.73
CA ASN A 403 16.27 0.11 -22.39
C ASN A 403 15.85 1.52 -22.88
N GLN A 404 14.54 1.77 -22.99
CA GLN A 404 13.95 3.06 -23.34
C GLN A 404 12.84 3.43 -22.35
N LEU A 405 12.63 4.73 -22.12
CA LEU A 405 11.49 5.25 -21.36
C LEU A 405 10.21 5.17 -22.21
N TYR A 406 9.15 4.65 -21.61
CA TYR A 406 7.81 4.62 -22.18
C TYR A 406 6.85 5.43 -21.30
N TYR A 407 5.93 6.14 -21.96
CA TYR A 407 4.74 6.76 -21.35
C TYR A 407 3.51 6.21 -22.06
N MET A 408 2.57 5.61 -21.31
CA MET A 408 1.35 5.01 -21.87
C MET A 408 1.63 4.19 -23.15
N GLU A 409 2.61 3.29 -23.09
CA GLU A 409 2.94 2.36 -24.18
C GLU A 409 3.60 2.99 -25.42
N LYS A 410 3.90 4.30 -25.37
CA LYS A 410 4.63 5.03 -26.42
C LYS A 410 6.07 5.31 -25.99
N PRO A 411 7.06 5.05 -26.86
CA PRO A 411 8.46 5.32 -26.55
C PRO A 411 8.70 6.83 -26.51
N VAL A 412 9.37 7.29 -25.47
CA VAL A 412 9.79 8.69 -25.30
C VAL A 412 11.16 8.86 -25.96
N GLN A 413 11.29 9.88 -26.81
CA GLN A 413 12.51 10.13 -27.58
C GLN A 413 13.43 11.10 -26.84
N GLY A 414 14.74 10.97 -27.07
CA GLY A 414 15.73 11.94 -26.59
C GLY A 414 16.08 11.84 -25.09
N VAL A 415 15.65 10.77 -24.41
CA VAL A 415 15.99 10.50 -23.00
C VAL A 415 17.32 9.76 -22.91
N ASP A 416 18.27 10.29 -22.15
CA ASP A 416 19.51 9.60 -21.81
C ASP A 416 19.29 8.65 -20.63
N MET A 417 18.88 7.42 -20.95
CA MET A 417 18.62 6.36 -19.98
C MET A 417 19.83 5.97 -19.11
N ALA A 418 21.06 6.37 -19.48
CA ALA A 418 22.24 6.09 -18.66
C ALA A 418 22.40 7.07 -17.49
N THR A 419 21.83 8.27 -17.60
CA THR A 419 21.85 9.31 -16.55
C THR A 419 20.46 9.67 -16.05
N PHE A 420 19.45 8.89 -16.44
CA PHE A 420 18.06 9.14 -16.11
C PHE A 420 17.80 8.93 -14.62
N ASP A 421 17.24 9.95 -14.00
CA ASP A 421 16.88 10.04 -12.59
C ASP A 421 15.37 10.28 -12.50
N PRO A 422 14.57 9.21 -12.32
CA PRO A 422 13.11 9.28 -12.19
C PRO A 422 12.66 9.75 -10.80
N TYR A 423 13.59 10.01 -9.88
CA TYR A 423 13.30 10.37 -8.50
C TYR A 423 13.80 11.77 -8.14
N PHE A 424 14.04 12.61 -9.15
CA PHE A 424 14.58 13.95 -8.97
C PHE A 424 13.67 14.85 -8.13
N ALA A 425 12.39 14.95 -8.49
CA ALA A 425 11.37 15.62 -7.69
C ALA A 425 9.96 15.05 -7.99
N PRO A 426 8.94 15.34 -7.17
CA PRO A 426 7.56 14.93 -7.47
C PRO A 426 7.13 15.34 -8.87
N ASN A 427 6.66 14.39 -9.69
CA ASN A 427 6.32 14.59 -11.10
C ASN A 427 7.47 15.08 -12.01
N PHE A 428 8.70 15.23 -11.53
CA PHE A 428 9.84 15.66 -12.35
C PHE A 428 10.91 14.59 -12.43
N TYR A 429 11.21 14.18 -13.66
CA TYR A 429 12.34 13.32 -13.97
C TYR A 429 13.45 14.17 -14.58
N ARG A 430 14.68 13.67 -14.59
CA ARG A 430 15.76 14.35 -15.32
C ARG A 430 16.74 13.36 -15.92
N ASP A 431 17.53 13.85 -16.85
CA ASP A 431 18.80 13.25 -17.21
C ASP A 431 19.89 14.34 -17.21
N LYS A 432 21.11 14.03 -17.64
CA LYS A 432 22.20 15.01 -17.69
C LYS A 432 21.93 16.22 -18.60
N ASN A 433 20.99 16.10 -19.54
CA ASN A 433 20.70 17.10 -20.57
C ASN A 433 19.39 17.86 -20.27
N HIS A 434 18.37 17.17 -19.77
CA HIS A 434 17.00 17.70 -19.68
C HIS A 434 16.34 17.43 -18.33
N VAL A 435 15.41 18.31 -17.97
CA VAL A 435 14.43 18.08 -16.92
C VAL A 435 13.08 17.86 -17.60
N TYR A 436 12.33 16.87 -17.13
CA TYR A 436 11.06 16.45 -17.68
C TYR A 436 9.97 16.61 -16.64
N LEU A 437 8.85 17.26 -16.98
CA LEU A 437 7.62 17.17 -16.21
C LEU A 437 6.82 15.97 -16.73
N CYS A 438 6.54 15.03 -15.83
CA CYS A 438 5.92 13.73 -16.06
C CYS A 438 4.61 13.62 -15.26
N GLN A 439 3.64 14.48 -15.57
CA GLN A 439 2.31 14.47 -14.92
C GLN A 439 1.21 13.96 -15.86
N ASP A 440 1.16 14.47 -17.09
CA ASP A 440 0.16 14.11 -18.10
C ASP A 440 0.83 13.69 -19.44
N GLY A 441 2.10 13.28 -19.35
CA GLY A 441 3.00 13.02 -20.48
C GLY A 441 4.42 13.49 -20.16
N VAL A 442 5.37 13.23 -21.06
CA VAL A 442 6.77 13.65 -20.87
C VAL A 442 7.04 14.96 -21.58
N HIS A 443 7.17 16.05 -20.82
CA HIS A 443 7.40 17.39 -21.32
C HIS A 443 8.79 17.89 -20.93
N VAL A 444 9.64 18.21 -21.89
CA VAL A 444 10.95 18.83 -21.63
C VAL A 444 10.72 20.24 -21.11
N VAL A 445 11.24 20.53 -19.92
CA VAL A 445 11.13 21.84 -19.29
C VAL A 445 12.33 22.69 -19.66
N LYS A 446 12.07 23.92 -20.08
CA LYS A 446 13.08 24.92 -20.42
C LYS A 446 13.15 26.01 -19.36
N GLY A 447 14.28 26.69 -19.28
CA GLY A 447 14.44 27.90 -18.46
C GLY A 447 14.96 27.67 -17.03
N TYR A 448 15.16 26.42 -16.62
CA TYR A 448 15.95 26.07 -15.44
C TYR A 448 17.44 26.14 -15.73
N ASP A 449 18.23 26.46 -14.71
CA ASP A 449 19.63 26.02 -14.67
C ASP A 449 19.71 24.57 -14.17
N ASN A 450 19.72 23.62 -15.11
CA ASN A 450 19.77 22.18 -14.82
C ASN A 450 20.95 21.77 -13.93
N SER A 451 22.05 22.53 -13.94
CA SER A 451 23.25 22.20 -13.16
C SER A 451 23.11 22.52 -11.67
N THR A 452 22.26 23.49 -11.33
CA THR A 452 22.04 23.94 -9.95
C THR A 452 20.61 23.70 -9.44
N LEU A 453 19.72 23.20 -10.30
CA LEU A 453 18.34 22.88 -9.95
C LEU A 453 18.26 21.76 -8.90
N GLN A 454 17.49 22.02 -7.85
CA GLN A 454 17.23 21.10 -6.75
C GLN A 454 15.76 21.17 -6.31
N PRO A 455 15.19 20.04 -5.84
CA PRO A 455 13.87 20.04 -5.21
C PRO A 455 13.90 20.80 -3.89
N VAL A 456 12.81 21.51 -3.58
CA VAL A 456 12.61 22.18 -2.28
C VAL A 456 11.61 21.39 -1.44
N PHE A 457 10.35 21.34 -1.86
CA PHE A 457 9.30 20.48 -1.30
C PHE A 457 8.10 20.45 -2.27
N GLY A 458 7.36 19.34 -2.30
CA GLY A 458 6.23 19.19 -3.24
C GLY A 458 6.67 19.51 -4.67
N ASP A 459 5.90 20.34 -5.36
CA ASP A 459 6.19 20.80 -6.73
C ASP A 459 7.10 22.05 -6.78
N PHE A 460 7.67 22.52 -5.66
CA PHE A 460 8.60 23.64 -5.65
C PHE A 460 10.04 23.18 -5.94
N LEU A 461 10.66 23.83 -6.92
CA LEU A 461 12.04 23.62 -7.34
C LEU A 461 12.83 24.92 -7.18
N MET A 462 14.14 24.84 -7.06
CA MET A 462 14.98 26.03 -6.92
C MET A 462 16.30 25.81 -7.64
N ASP A 463 16.74 26.80 -8.41
CA ASP A 463 18.11 26.85 -8.92
C ASP A 463 18.88 28.02 -8.27
N LYS A 464 20.10 28.28 -8.73
CA LYS A 464 20.94 29.36 -8.18
C LYS A 464 20.32 30.76 -8.31
N ASP A 465 19.34 30.95 -9.19
CA ASP A 465 18.78 32.26 -9.53
C ASP A 465 17.33 32.42 -9.01
N TYR A 466 16.48 31.39 -9.11
CA TYR A 466 15.04 31.49 -8.83
C TYR A 466 14.46 30.29 -8.08
N LEU A 467 13.40 30.57 -7.32
CA LEU A 467 12.42 29.57 -6.89
C LEU A 467 11.37 29.41 -7.99
N TYR A 468 10.93 28.19 -8.22
CA TYR A 468 9.92 27.79 -9.18
C TYR A 468 8.81 27.02 -8.49
N TYR A 469 7.59 27.13 -9.02
CA TYR A 469 6.53 26.17 -8.77
C TYR A 469 6.20 25.48 -10.08
N LYS A 470 6.40 24.16 -10.12
CA LYS A 470 6.47 23.40 -11.37
C LYS A 470 7.37 24.12 -12.37
N THR A 471 6.89 24.37 -13.59
CA THR A 471 7.63 25.04 -14.68
C THR A 471 7.62 26.56 -14.59
N GLN A 472 6.89 27.15 -13.64
CA GLN A 472 6.80 28.60 -13.52
C GLN A 472 7.88 29.17 -12.62
N ARG A 473 8.59 30.17 -13.14
CA ARG A 473 9.52 31.01 -12.37
C ARG A 473 8.74 31.96 -11.45
N LEU A 474 9.07 31.95 -10.16
CA LEU A 474 8.42 32.80 -9.16
C LEU A 474 9.30 34.03 -8.84
N PHE A 475 10.17 33.92 -7.83
CA PHE A 475 11.02 35.01 -7.33
C PHE A 475 12.45 34.51 -7.08
N LYS A 476 13.39 35.43 -6.81
CA LYS A 476 14.80 35.07 -6.68
C LYS A 476 15.06 34.11 -5.52
N SER A 477 15.95 33.14 -5.71
CA SER A 477 16.24 32.07 -4.75
C SER A 477 17.15 32.47 -3.59
N LYS A 478 17.65 33.70 -3.55
CA LYS A 478 18.53 34.15 -2.47
C LYS A 478 17.80 34.19 -1.13
N GLU A 479 18.27 33.38 -0.18
CA GLU A 479 17.81 33.33 1.23
C GLU A 479 16.33 32.94 1.39
N VAL A 480 15.80 32.08 0.51
CA VAL A 480 14.41 31.60 0.58
C VAL A 480 14.15 30.77 1.85
N SER A 481 13.03 31.02 2.52
CA SER A 481 12.50 30.27 3.67
C SER A 481 10.98 30.15 3.58
N LEU A 482 10.42 28.98 3.87
CA LEU A 482 8.98 28.74 3.95
C LEU A 482 8.50 28.99 5.39
N LEU A 483 7.57 29.92 5.56
CA LEU A 483 7.10 30.33 6.88
C LEU A 483 5.87 29.55 7.35
N ALA A 484 4.91 29.33 6.43
CA ALA A 484 3.63 28.67 6.71
C ALA A 484 2.97 28.12 5.43
N ILE A 485 2.14 27.09 5.60
CA ILE A 485 1.23 26.57 4.57
C ILE A 485 -0.20 26.66 5.11
N TYR A 486 -1.07 27.42 4.46
CA TYR A 486 -2.48 27.59 4.83
C TYR A 486 -3.37 26.76 3.92
N GLN A 487 -4.42 26.13 4.48
CA GLN A 487 -5.36 25.35 3.67
C GLN A 487 -6.27 26.28 2.84
N GLY A 488 -6.43 26.01 1.55
CA GLY A 488 -7.42 26.69 0.71
C GLY A 488 -8.84 26.17 0.92
N ALA A 489 -9.85 27.05 1.02
CA ALA A 489 -11.25 26.67 1.19
C ALA A 489 -12.21 27.31 0.16
N ALA A 490 -13.00 26.49 -0.54
CA ALA A 490 -14.34 26.89 -1.02
C ALA A 490 -15.34 25.72 -0.91
N TYR A 491 -16.63 26.07 -0.81
CA TYR A 491 -17.74 25.18 -0.46
C TYR A 491 -18.07 24.12 -1.54
N GLU A 492 -17.60 24.31 -2.78
CA GLU A 492 -17.92 23.46 -3.93
C GLU A 492 -16.69 23.03 -4.75
N HIS A 493 -15.54 23.72 -4.62
CA HIS A 493 -14.28 23.37 -5.27
C HIS A 493 -13.12 23.55 -4.27
N LYS A 494 -12.27 22.54 -4.09
CA LYS A 494 -11.11 22.63 -3.18
C LYS A 494 -10.13 23.67 -3.73
N LEU A 495 -10.05 24.85 -3.12
CA LEU A 495 -9.01 25.83 -3.44
C LEU A 495 -7.62 25.25 -3.11
N PRO A 496 -6.55 25.68 -3.81
CA PRO A 496 -5.19 25.24 -3.49
C PRO A 496 -4.71 25.82 -2.17
N ASP A 497 -3.74 25.15 -1.56
CA ASP A 497 -3.06 25.64 -0.36
C ASP A 497 -2.23 26.90 -0.69
N PHE A 498 -2.12 27.80 0.29
CA PHE A 498 -1.34 29.04 0.18
C PHE A 498 -0.01 28.88 0.91
N TYR A 499 1.08 29.24 0.24
CA TYR A 499 2.45 29.12 0.74
C TYR A 499 3.02 30.51 0.99
N LEU A 500 3.43 30.76 2.23
CA LEU A 500 4.06 32.03 2.61
C LEU A 500 5.57 31.87 2.69
N PHE A 501 6.28 32.58 1.82
CA PHE A 501 7.74 32.58 1.76
C PHE A 501 8.33 33.92 2.20
N LYS A 502 9.60 33.86 2.60
CA LYS A 502 10.49 35.01 2.74
C LYS A 502 11.76 34.76 1.95
N ASN A 503 12.30 35.77 1.27
CA ASN A 503 13.62 35.76 0.66
C ASN A 503 14.37 37.06 0.98
N ALA A 504 15.54 37.28 0.37
CA ALA A 504 16.31 38.51 0.54
C ALA A 504 15.59 39.79 0.05
N GLU A 505 14.53 39.67 -0.75
CA GLU A 505 13.77 40.80 -1.33
C GLU A 505 12.47 41.10 -0.56
N GLY A 506 12.01 40.22 0.33
CA GLY A 506 10.80 40.44 1.12
C GLY A 506 9.97 39.16 1.33
N TYR A 507 8.65 39.33 1.45
CA TYR A 507 7.71 38.23 1.65
C TYR A 507 6.88 37.98 0.38
N TRP A 508 6.51 36.72 0.19
CA TRP A 508 5.80 36.26 -1.01
C TRP A 508 4.68 35.32 -0.61
N SER A 509 3.47 35.59 -1.10
CA SER A 509 2.35 34.66 -1.00
C SER A 509 2.20 33.96 -2.35
N VAL A 510 2.26 32.63 -2.34
CA VAL A 510 2.13 31.79 -3.53
C VAL A 510 0.88 30.93 -3.35
N CYS A 511 -0.09 31.05 -4.27
CA CYS A 511 -1.26 30.21 -4.33
C CYS A 511 -1.27 29.50 -5.70
N PRO A 512 -0.86 28.24 -5.77
CA PRO A 512 -0.78 27.56 -7.05
C PRO A 512 -2.18 27.08 -7.48
N GLU A 513 -2.86 27.82 -8.34
CA GLU A 513 -4.18 27.40 -8.84
C GLU A 513 -4.10 26.11 -9.67
N LYS A 514 -5.11 25.24 -9.51
CA LYS A 514 -5.29 24.04 -10.35
C LYS A 514 -6.01 24.41 -11.65
N MET A 515 -5.42 25.30 -12.46
CA MET A 515 -5.86 25.46 -13.84
C MET A 515 -5.25 24.32 -14.67
N THR A 516 -6.09 23.53 -15.33
CA THR A 516 -5.73 22.41 -16.21
C THR A 516 -5.32 22.84 -17.62
N GLU A 517 -5.19 24.15 -17.87
CA GLU A 517 -4.83 24.67 -19.19
C GLU A 517 -3.30 24.80 -19.29
N TYR A 518 -2.70 23.89 -20.05
CA TYR A 518 -1.34 24.00 -20.55
C TYR A 518 -1.34 24.86 -21.81
N GLU A 519 -0.44 25.83 -21.88
CA GLU A 519 -0.20 26.59 -23.10
C GLU A 519 1.21 26.29 -23.62
N PHE A 520 1.31 26.20 -24.95
CA PHE A 520 2.57 26.27 -25.64
C PHE A 520 2.78 27.74 -26.03
N ASP A 521 3.95 28.31 -25.76
CA ASP A 521 4.26 29.64 -26.31
C ASP A 521 4.40 29.57 -27.85
N ASP A 522 4.56 30.72 -28.49
CA ASP A 522 4.76 30.84 -29.95
C ASP A 522 5.98 30.06 -30.48
N LYS A 523 6.84 29.52 -29.59
CA LYS A 523 8.02 28.71 -29.91
C LYS A 523 7.81 27.22 -29.63
N GLY A 524 6.64 26.82 -29.13
CA GLY A 524 6.31 25.43 -28.78
C GLY A 524 6.83 25.02 -27.41
N ASP A 525 7.12 25.96 -26.51
CA ASP A 525 7.65 25.67 -25.17
C ASP A 525 6.52 25.46 -24.16
N PHE A 526 6.66 24.47 -23.28
CA PHE A 526 5.62 24.02 -22.35
C PHE A 526 5.65 24.84 -21.04
N TYR A 527 4.53 25.49 -20.68
CA TYR A 527 4.39 26.24 -19.43
C TYR A 527 3.10 25.90 -18.67
N TYR A 528 3.20 25.84 -17.35
CA TYR A 528 2.06 25.85 -16.43
C TYR A 528 1.83 27.29 -15.96
N TYR A 529 0.61 27.80 -16.11
CA TYR A 529 0.21 29.05 -15.46
C TYR A 529 -0.21 28.78 -14.01
N THR A 530 0.46 29.41 -13.04
CA THR A 530 -0.18 29.74 -11.75
C THR A 530 -0.61 31.20 -11.80
N GLN A 531 -1.87 31.45 -11.43
CA GLN A 531 -2.48 32.76 -11.63
C GLN A 531 -2.14 33.76 -10.50
N TYR A 532 -1.64 33.30 -9.34
CA TYR A 532 -1.39 34.19 -8.20
C TYR A 532 -0.12 33.84 -7.41
N PHE A 533 0.98 34.55 -7.71
CA PHE A 533 2.00 34.85 -6.70
C PHE A 533 2.17 36.36 -6.62
N VAL A 534 2.11 36.90 -5.42
CA VAL A 534 2.20 38.35 -5.18
C VAL A 534 3.23 38.64 -4.12
N ASN A 535 3.96 39.73 -4.32
CA ASN A 535 4.78 40.29 -3.26
C ASN A 535 3.84 40.82 -2.17
N VAL A 536 4.13 40.50 -0.92
CA VAL A 536 3.32 40.94 0.22
C VAL A 536 4.21 41.68 1.22
N GLU A 537 3.67 42.77 1.74
CA GLU A 537 4.28 43.48 2.86
C GLU A 537 3.70 42.94 4.16
N PHE A 538 4.55 42.78 5.15
CA PHE A 538 4.17 42.38 6.48
C PHE A 538 4.02 43.61 7.38
N LEU A 539 2.80 43.93 7.78
CA LEU A 539 2.43 45.16 8.50
C LEU A 539 2.44 44.98 10.02
N GLY A 540 3.31 44.10 10.52
CA GLY A 540 3.20 43.62 11.88
C GLY A 540 2.09 42.60 11.88
N THR A 541 0.84 42.99 12.11
CA THR A 541 -0.25 42.04 12.20
C THR A 541 -0.51 41.38 10.83
N GLU A 542 -0.95 42.11 9.82
CA GLU A 542 -1.35 41.55 8.51
C GLU A 542 -0.26 41.42 7.46
N PHE A 543 -0.50 40.54 6.48
CA PHE A 543 0.14 40.67 5.17
C PHE A 543 -0.76 41.45 4.21
N LYS A 544 -0.18 42.32 3.40
CA LYS A 544 -0.89 43.09 2.38
C LYS A 544 -0.19 42.97 1.04
N GLU A 545 -0.94 42.72 -0.02
CA GLU A 545 -0.43 42.70 -1.40
C GLU A 545 0.23 44.05 -1.75
N ILE A 546 1.50 43.99 -2.18
CA ILE A 546 2.18 45.13 -2.80
C ILE A 546 1.79 45.16 -4.27
N ARG A 547 0.75 45.94 -4.60
CA ARG A 547 0.42 46.21 -6.00
C ARG A 547 1.50 47.12 -6.58
N GLN A 548 2.31 46.59 -7.49
CA GLN A 548 3.19 47.43 -8.31
C GLN A 548 2.30 48.41 -9.09
N SER A 549 2.58 49.72 -9.00
CA SER A 549 1.96 50.69 -9.90
C SER A 549 2.32 50.27 -11.32
N LYS A 550 1.30 50.11 -12.17
CA LYS A 550 1.53 50.07 -13.61
C LYS A 550 1.88 51.49 -14.03
N ASP A 551 3.17 51.79 -14.04
CA ASP A 551 3.72 52.90 -14.80
C ASP A 551 4.26 52.39 -16.13
#